data_AF-A0A9D9QLZ4-F1
#
_entry.id   AF-A0A9D9QLZ4-F1
#
_cell.length_a   1.000
_cell.length_b   1.000
_cell.length_c   1.000
_cell.angle_alpha   90.00
_cell.angle_beta   90.00
_cell.angle_gamma   90.00
#
_symmetry.space_group_name_H-M   'P 1'
#
loop_
_entity.id
_entity.type
_entity.pdbx_description
1 polymer ?
#
loop_
_entity_poly.entity_id
_entity_poly.type
_entity_poly.pdbx_seq_one_letter_code
_entity_poly.pdbx_strand_id
1 'polypeptide(L)'
;MLDVAIGMALIYLLFSGLVSGIQEVVAQLLALRGKLLSKGVELLLGGEKSFGGKDQSPLTILYGHPLIASLSKQGKKPSYMPAGYFATALADTLVREYRAQRPLFDGLPDAVQRMPSSALKQALEIFVLQAQGNSERLRESIESYFNASMDRVSGWYKRNTQVWLFAIAFAAAFVFNVDSLVLVQRLAKDGALTASLVRVAEQQVNGIVARQDEKSSPELQAKIDEVNRHIKDLKDLRIPVGWKLDAKGCPEWPGGMLPIFGWLITAMAATLGAPFWFDALSKLVSLRGAGIKPSPPSSNIGGATPPTPNPLVSASGADVPRSPAIVGPVSDFEATRLEPQDIEAIQLALGIPIERATAELDEPTRAAIRRWQSAKGKPATGTLDEVAVFDLLYPEH
;
A
#
# COMPACT_ATOMS: atom_id res chain seq x y z
N MET A 1 -3.29 36.09 -2.39
CA MET A 1 -2.86 35.00 -1.48
C MET A 1 -3.44 33.65 -1.88
N LEU A 2 -4.76 33.51 -2.10
CA LEU A 2 -5.38 32.25 -2.55
C LEU A 2 -4.76 31.71 -3.85
N ASP A 3 -4.63 32.55 -4.89
CA ASP A 3 -4.05 32.15 -6.18
C ASP A 3 -2.58 31.68 -6.07
N VAL A 4 -1.79 32.27 -5.16
CA VAL A 4 -0.42 31.83 -4.85
C VAL A 4 -0.44 30.44 -4.21
N ALA A 5 -1.37 30.19 -3.29
CA ALA A 5 -1.53 28.89 -2.65
C ALA A 5 -1.94 27.79 -3.66
N ILE A 6 -2.83 28.12 -4.60
CA ILE A 6 -3.22 27.21 -5.70
C ILE A 6 -2.00 26.88 -6.57
N GLY A 7 -1.22 27.89 -6.97
CA GLY A 7 0.01 27.68 -7.74
C GLY A 7 1.03 26.82 -7.00
N MET A 8 1.23 27.04 -5.70
CA MET A 8 2.12 26.21 -4.87
C MET A 8 1.62 24.77 -4.75
N ALA A 9 0.32 24.55 -4.54
CA ALA A 9 -0.26 23.22 -4.45
C ALA A 9 -0.10 22.44 -5.77
N LEU A 10 -0.28 23.10 -6.92
CA LEU A 10 -0.04 22.50 -8.23
C LEU A 10 1.44 22.11 -8.40
N ILE A 11 2.38 23.00 -8.05
CA ILE A 11 3.81 22.70 -8.16
C ILE A 11 4.19 21.51 -7.27
N TYR A 12 3.71 21.47 -6.03
CA TYR A 12 3.97 20.35 -5.13
C TYR A 12 3.30 19.05 -5.59
N LEU A 13 2.12 19.11 -6.19
CA LEU A 13 1.47 17.94 -6.80
C LEU A 13 2.35 17.33 -7.88
N LEU A 14 2.79 18.13 -8.85
CA LEU A 14 3.63 17.67 -9.96
C LEU A 14 5.00 17.17 -9.47
N PHE A 15 5.61 17.90 -8.53
CA PHE A 15 6.91 17.53 -7.97
C PHE A 15 6.83 16.24 -7.13
N SER A 16 5.76 16.04 -6.37
CA SER A 16 5.53 14.80 -5.61
C SER A 16 5.29 13.60 -6.54
N GLY A 17 4.60 13.80 -7.67
CA GLY A 17 4.45 12.79 -8.72
C GLY A 17 5.81 12.36 -9.30
N LEU A 18 6.65 13.34 -9.64
CA LEU A 18 8.02 13.09 -10.10
C LEU A 18 8.84 12.29 -9.09
N VAL A 19 8.86 12.72 -7.83
CA VAL A 19 9.61 12.05 -6.74
C VAL A 19 9.11 10.62 -6.53
N SER A 20 7.80 10.40 -6.57
CA SER A 20 7.20 9.06 -6.43
C SER A 20 7.60 8.15 -7.58
N GLY A 21 7.58 8.66 -8.82
CA GLY A 21 8.04 7.91 -9.99
C GLY A 21 9.53 7.54 -9.91
N ILE A 22 10.39 8.48 -9.49
CA ILE A 22 11.83 8.21 -9.27
C ILE A 22 12.02 7.16 -8.17
N GLN A 23 11.34 7.31 -7.03
CA GLN A 23 11.41 6.35 -5.93
C GLN A 23 11.05 4.95 -6.40
N GLU A 24 10.04 4.84 -7.24
CA GLU A 24 9.60 3.57 -7.77
C GLU A 24 10.60 2.94 -8.74
N VAL A 25 11.17 3.71 -9.67
CA VAL A 25 12.24 3.25 -10.57
C VAL A 25 13.43 2.74 -9.76
N VAL A 26 13.86 3.50 -8.75
CA VAL A 26 14.95 3.09 -7.84
C VAL A 26 14.60 1.79 -7.11
N ALA A 27 13.37 1.67 -6.58
CA ALA A 27 12.94 0.48 -5.86
C ALA A 27 12.91 -0.77 -6.74
N GLN A 28 12.52 -0.63 -8.01
CA GLN A 28 12.50 -1.71 -8.99
C GLN A 28 13.91 -2.12 -9.42
N LEU A 29 14.77 -1.17 -9.78
CA LEU A 29 16.16 -1.44 -10.19
C LEU A 29 16.97 -2.11 -9.08
N LEU A 30 16.77 -1.68 -7.84
CA LEU A 30 17.45 -2.27 -6.69
C LEU A 30 16.78 -3.54 -6.16
N ALA A 31 15.65 -3.96 -6.74
CA ALA A 31 14.82 -5.09 -6.33
C ALA A 31 14.53 -5.09 -4.81
N LEU A 32 14.21 -3.91 -4.26
CA LEU A 32 14.15 -3.69 -2.81
C LEU A 32 13.14 -4.60 -2.11
N ARG A 33 11.98 -4.85 -2.73
CA ARG A 33 10.93 -5.73 -2.18
C ARG A 33 11.40 -7.18 -2.06
N GLY A 34 12.03 -7.72 -3.10
CA GLY A 34 12.56 -9.09 -3.06
C GLY A 34 13.75 -9.25 -2.12
N LYS A 35 14.61 -8.23 -2.02
CA LYS A 35 15.69 -8.20 -1.02
C LYS A 35 15.14 -8.19 0.41
N LEU A 36 14.12 -7.37 0.66
CA LEU A 36 13.44 -7.28 1.96
C LEU A 36 12.87 -8.63 2.37
N LEU A 37 12.08 -9.25 1.49
CA LEU A 37 11.50 -10.57 1.73
C LEU A 37 12.59 -11.59 2.06
N SER A 38 13.65 -11.64 1.24
CA SER A 38 14.74 -12.60 1.48
C SER A 38 15.47 -12.39 2.79
N LYS A 39 15.65 -11.13 3.22
CA LYS A 39 16.25 -10.81 4.51
C LYS A 39 15.34 -11.20 5.67
N GLY A 40 14.02 -11.03 5.52
CA GLY A 40 13.04 -11.51 6.49
C GLY A 40 13.07 -13.03 6.64
N VAL A 41 13.11 -13.75 5.52
CA VAL A 41 13.23 -15.22 5.51
C VAL A 41 14.56 -15.65 6.12
N GLU A 42 15.67 -15.00 5.79
CA GLU A 42 16.99 -15.30 6.36
C GLU A 42 17.01 -15.17 7.90
N LEU A 43 16.37 -14.14 8.43
CA LEU A 43 16.21 -13.93 9.88
C LEU A 43 15.37 -15.05 10.52
N LEU A 44 14.26 -15.43 9.87
CA LEU A 44 13.40 -16.54 10.31
C LEU A 44 14.16 -17.87 10.34
N LEU A 45 15.02 -18.09 9.35
CA LEU A 45 15.84 -19.30 9.28
C LEU A 45 16.98 -19.30 10.30
N GLY A 46 17.16 -18.27 11.13
CA GLY A 46 18.13 -18.28 12.23
C GLY A 46 19.60 -18.21 11.79
N GLY A 47 19.88 -17.74 10.58
CA GLY A 47 21.25 -17.58 10.04
C GLY A 47 21.88 -18.87 9.50
N GLU A 48 23.17 -18.82 9.17
CA GLU A 48 23.89 -19.84 8.38
C GLU A 48 23.90 -21.26 8.95
N LYS A 49 23.60 -21.46 10.25
CA LYS A 49 23.80 -22.74 10.95
C LYS A 49 22.54 -23.59 11.15
N SER A 50 21.38 -23.20 10.62
CA SER A 50 20.12 -23.90 10.88
C SER A 50 19.87 -25.14 10.03
N PHE A 51 20.56 -25.26 8.90
CA PHE A 51 20.54 -26.46 8.06
C PHE A 51 21.92 -27.10 8.18
N GLY A 52 21.99 -28.40 8.47
CA GLY A 52 23.22 -29.09 8.87
C GLY A 52 24.33 -29.21 7.80
N GLY A 53 24.14 -28.62 6.62
CA GLY A 53 25.10 -28.59 5.52
C GLY A 53 26.15 -27.48 5.67
N LYS A 54 27.43 -27.83 5.52
CA LYS A 54 28.57 -26.90 5.71
C LYS A 54 28.77 -25.89 4.56
N ASP A 55 28.11 -26.08 3.42
CA ASP A 55 28.51 -25.40 2.17
C ASP A 55 27.42 -24.50 1.54
N GLN A 56 26.16 -24.54 2.01
CA GLN A 56 25.07 -23.74 1.45
C GLN A 56 24.21 -23.10 2.53
N SER A 57 23.89 -21.81 2.35
CA SER A 57 23.02 -21.10 3.29
C SER A 57 21.61 -21.72 3.33
N PRO A 58 20.96 -21.82 4.49
CA PRO A 58 19.56 -22.21 4.64
C PRO A 58 18.61 -21.53 3.66
N LEU A 59 18.86 -20.24 3.41
CA LEU A 59 18.09 -19.43 2.49
C LEU A 59 18.20 -19.95 1.05
N THR A 60 19.41 -20.31 0.61
CA THR A 60 19.65 -20.86 -0.73
C THR A 60 18.91 -22.17 -0.93
N ILE A 61 18.95 -23.05 0.07
CA ILE A 61 18.27 -24.36 0.01
C ILE A 61 16.76 -24.14 -0.11
N LEU A 62 16.18 -23.30 0.76
CA LEU A 62 14.74 -23.04 0.74
C LEU A 62 14.27 -22.37 -0.55
N TYR A 63 15.06 -21.42 -1.08
CA TYR A 63 14.72 -20.75 -2.36
C TYR A 63 14.84 -21.68 -3.57
N GLY A 64 15.63 -22.75 -3.46
CA GLY A 64 15.70 -23.82 -4.46
C GLY A 64 14.48 -24.76 -4.45
N HIS A 65 13.65 -24.71 -3.41
CA HIS A 65 12.46 -25.55 -3.32
C HIS A 65 11.46 -25.21 -4.45
N PRO A 66 10.87 -26.20 -5.17
CA PRO A 66 10.01 -25.94 -6.33
C PRO A 66 8.85 -24.96 -6.09
N LEU A 67 8.21 -25.03 -4.92
CA LEU A 67 7.13 -24.10 -4.54
C LEU A 67 7.62 -22.65 -4.38
N ILE A 68 8.87 -22.44 -3.96
CA ILE A 68 9.42 -21.08 -3.78
C ILE A 68 10.04 -20.60 -5.09
N ALA A 69 10.73 -21.48 -5.80
CA ALA A 69 11.35 -21.20 -7.09
C ALA A 69 10.30 -20.80 -8.15
N SER A 70 9.10 -21.38 -8.12
CA SER A 70 8.01 -21.00 -9.04
C SER A 70 7.50 -19.56 -8.85
N LEU A 71 7.68 -18.98 -7.66
CA LEU A 71 7.33 -17.58 -7.38
C LEU A 71 8.37 -16.58 -7.94
N SER A 72 9.53 -17.09 -8.36
CA SER A 72 10.62 -16.29 -8.91
C SER A 72 10.46 -16.13 -10.42
N LYS A 73 10.57 -14.90 -10.94
CA LYS A 73 10.67 -14.64 -12.38
C LYS A 73 12.15 -14.59 -12.78
N GLN A 74 12.58 -15.46 -13.69
CA GLN A 74 13.90 -15.40 -14.35
C GLN A 74 15.09 -15.21 -13.38
N GLY A 75 15.14 -16.01 -12.29
CA GLY A 75 16.24 -15.96 -11.32
C GLY A 75 16.24 -14.75 -10.38
N LYS A 76 15.22 -13.87 -10.43
CA LYS A 76 15.04 -12.78 -9.45
C LYS A 76 14.34 -13.28 -8.19
N LYS A 77 14.73 -12.74 -7.02
CA LYS A 77 14.02 -13.03 -5.76
C LYS A 77 12.53 -12.64 -5.86
N PRO A 78 11.59 -13.48 -5.40
CA PRO A 78 10.16 -13.16 -5.37
C PRO A 78 9.90 -11.89 -4.57
N SER A 79 8.90 -11.10 -4.98
CA SER A 79 8.49 -9.87 -4.27
C SER A 79 7.47 -10.12 -3.17
N TYR A 80 6.82 -11.29 -3.19
CA TYR A 80 5.87 -11.77 -2.19
C TYR A 80 5.96 -13.29 -2.12
N MET A 81 5.72 -13.85 -0.93
CA MET A 81 5.71 -15.30 -0.70
C MET A 81 4.52 -15.63 0.21
N PRO A 82 3.53 -16.40 -0.28
CA PRO A 82 2.42 -16.84 0.55
C PRO A 82 2.91 -17.69 1.74
N ALA A 83 2.28 -17.52 2.90
CA ALA A 83 2.66 -18.23 4.12
C ALA A 83 2.60 -19.75 3.96
N GLY A 84 1.57 -20.28 3.31
CA GLY A 84 1.44 -21.72 3.09
C GLY A 84 2.51 -22.31 2.17
N TYR A 85 2.97 -21.54 1.18
CA TYR A 85 4.09 -21.95 0.32
C TYR A 85 5.38 -22.01 1.12
N PHE A 86 5.63 -21.02 1.98
CA PHE A 86 6.76 -21.01 2.89
C PHE A 86 6.71 -22.18 3.89
N ALA A 87 5.60 -22.37 4.59
CA ALA A 87 5.44 -23.40 5.61
C ALA A 87 5.63 -24.81 5.02
N THR A 88 5.01 -25.07 3.87
CA THR A 88 5.13 -26.36 3.16
C THR A 88 6.55 -26.58 2.67
N ALA A 89 7.16 -25.59 2.03
CA ALA A 89 8.54 -25.70 1.56
C ALA A 89 9.52 -25.91 2.71
N LEU A 90 9.34 -25.20 3.84
CA LEU A 90 10.16 -25.35 5.03
C LEU A 90 10.04 -26.76 5.62
N ALA A 91 8.80 -27.25 5.76
CA ALA A 91 8.55 -28.58 6.31
C ALA A 91 9.15 -29.69 5.43
N ASP A 92 8.87 -29.67 4.12
CA ASP A 92 9.42 -30.64 3.16
C ASP A 92 10.97 -30.60 3.15
N THR A 93 11.56 -29.41 3.11
CA THR A 93 13.02 -29.25 3.08
C THR A 93 13.65 -29.81 4.36
N LEU A 94 13.12 -29.48 5.55
CA LEU A 94 13.66 -29.97 6.82
C LEU A 94 13.49 -31.49 6.98
N VAL A 95 12.33 -32.04 6.58
CA VAL A 95 12.07 -33.48 6.62
C VAL A 95 13.07 -34.25 5.75
N ARG A 96 13.36 -33.76 4.54
CA ARG A 96 14.34 -34.36 3.64
C ARG A 96 15.76 -34.23 4.17
N GLU A 97 16.14 -33.03 4.60
CA GLU A 97 17.49 -32.73 5.08
C GLU A 97 17.86 -33.62 6.29
N TYR A 98 16.95 -33.77 7.24
CA TYR A 98 17.17 -34.56 8.45
C TYR A 98 16.65 -36.00 8.36
N ARG A 99 16.26 -36.44 7.15
CA ARG A 99 15.82 -37.80 6.82
C ARG A 99 14.75 -38.33 7.79
N ALA A 100 13.73 -37.52 8.08
CA ALA A 100 12.59 -37.96 8.87
C ALA A 100 11.81 -39.05 8.11
N GLN A 101 11.18 -39.97 8.85
CA GLN A 101 10.52 -41.13 8.23
C GLN A 101 9.17 -40.78 7.61
N ARG A 102 8.46 -39.82 8.22
CA ARG A 102 7.15 -39.34 7.76
C ARG A 102 7.33 -38.10 6.86
N PRO A 103 6.43 -37.89 5.89
CA PRO A 103 6.49 -36.73 5.00
C PRO A 103 6.00 -35.44 5.70
N LEU A 104 6.40 -34.28 5.15
CA LEU A 104 5.82 -32.96 5.47
C LEU A 104 5.66 -32.70 6.97
N PHE A 105 4.52 -32.15 7.40
CA PHE A 105 4.26 -31.74 8.77
C PHE A 105 4.23 -32.93 9.75
N ASP A 106 3.88 -34.14 9.29
CA ASP A 106 3.88 -35.35 10.12
C ASP A 106 5.30 -35.80 10.51
N GLY A 107 6.29 -35.54 9.65
CA GLY A 107 7.70 -35.83 9.91
C GLY A 107 8.49 -34.69 10.53
N LEU A 108 7.91 -33.49 10.55
CA LEU A 108 8.60 -32.30 11.05
C LEU A 108 9.05 -32.42 12.51
N PRO A 109 8.26 -33.01 13.45
CA PRO A 109 8.73 -33.22 14.83
C PRO A 109 10.04 -34.02 14.92
N ASP A 110 10.17 -35.09 14.12
CA ASP A 110 11.37 -35.92 14.07
C ASP A 110 12.56 -35.15 13.49
N ALA A 111 12.31 -34.35 12.45
CA ALA A 111 13.34 -33.51 11.85
C ALA A 111 13.86 -32.46 12.84
N VAL A 112 12.96 -31.79 13.56
CA VAL A 112 13.27 -30.74 14.55
C VAL A 112 14.17 -31.28 15.67
N GLN A 113 13.94 -32.50 16.15
CA GLN A 113 14.80 -33.10 17.17
C GLN A 113 16.25 -33.28 16.71
N ARG A 114 16.43 -33.61 15.42
CA ARG A 114 17.74 -33.85 14.78
C ARG A 114 18.45 -32.57 14.33
N MET A 115 17.75 -31.44 14.29
CA MET A 115 18.32 -30.15 13.95
C MET A 115 19.43 -29.74 14.95
N PRO A 116 20.48 -29.05 14.51
CA PRO A 116 21.42 -28.40 15.41
C PRO A 116 20.71 -27.27 16.18
N SER A 117 21.27 -26.89 17.33
CA SER A 117 20.71 -25.80 18.14
C SER A 117 20.77 -24.47 17.38
N SER A 118 19.60 -23.93 17.04
CA SER A 118 19.43 -22.64 16.36
C SER A 118 18.16 -21.93 16.84
N ALA A 119 18.00 -20.65 16.49
CA ALA A 119 16.78 -19.91 16.78
C ALA A 119 15.56 -20.54 16.10
N LEU A 120 15.74 -21.06 14.87
CA LEU A 120 14.68 -21.75 14.14
C LEU A 120 14.26 -23.04 14.86
N LYS A 121 15.23 -23.85 15.34
CA LYS A 121 14.91 -25.06 16.12
C LYS A 121 14.06 -24.72 17.35
N GLN A 122 14.47 -23.73 18.13
CA GLN A 122 13.76 -23.31 19.34
C GLN A 122 12.32 -22.87 19.03
N ALA A 123 12.10 -22.12 17.95
CA ALA A 123 10.76 -21.72 17.53
C ALA A 123 9.92 -22.94 17.10
N LEU A 124 10.47 -23.83 16.29
CA LEU A 124 9.76 -25.03 15.81
C LEU A 124 9.44 -26.01 16.95
N GLU A 125 10.31 -26.17 17.94
CA GLU A 125 10.04 -26.99 19.13
C GLU A 125 8.79 -26.49 19.87
N ILE A 126 8.63 -25.18 20.03
CA ILE A 126 7.44 -24.59 20.65
C ILE A 126 6.19 -24.92 19.82
N PHE A 127 6.27 -24.78 18.50
CA PHE A 127 5.12 -25.07 17.63
C PHE A 127 4.75 -26.55 17.63
N VAL A 128 5.74 -27.45 17.66
CA VAL A 128 5.51 -28.90 17.77
C VAL A 128 4.81 -29.24 19.09
N LEU A 129 5.23 -28.63 20.20
CA LEU A 129 4.58 -28.82 21.51
C LEU A 129 3.14 -28.29 21.52
N GLN A 130 2.90 -27.11 20.93
CA GLN A 130 1.58 -26.50 20.84
C GLN A 130 0.62 -27.26 19.93
N ALA A 131 1.13 -27.85 18.85
CA ALA A 131 0.35 -28.60 17.89
C ALA A 131 -0.25 -29.90 18.48
N GLN A 132 0.34 -30.45 19.55
CA GLN A 132 -0.11 -31.68 20.23
C GLN A 132 -0.34 -32.85 19.25
N GLY A 133 0.54 -32.98 18.24
CA GLY A 133 0.45 -34.02 17.21
C GLY A 133 -0.56 -33.74 16.08
N ASN A 134 -1.18 -32.56 16.04
CA ASN A 134 -2.04 -32.13 14.93
C ASN A 134 -1.21 -31.37 13.88
N SER A 135 -1.05 -31.98 12.71
CA SER A 135 -0.23 -31.46 11.61
C SER A 135 -0.77 -30.17 10.98
N GLU A 136 -2.09 -29.96 10.97
CA GLU A 136 -2.70 -28.71 10.50
C GLU A 136 -2.39 -27.56 11.46
N ARG A 137 -2.52 -27.78 12.78
CA ARG A 137 -2.15 -26.77 13.77
C ARG A 137 -0.66 -26.42 13.71
N LEU A 138 0.19 -27.40 13.43
CA LEU A 138 1.63 -27.17 13.23
C LEU A 138 1.88 -26.28 12.01
N ARG A 139 1.22 -26.58 10.89
CA ARG A 139 1.27 -25.75 9.68
C ARG A 139 0.81 -24.32 9.97
N GLU A 140 -0.38 -24.15 10.55
CA GLU A 140 -0.95 -22.85 10.90
C GLU A 140 -0.03 -22.03 11.82
N SER A 141 0.64 -22.69 12.78
CA SER A 141 1.60 -22.02 13.69
C SER A 141 2.81 -21.47 12.94
N ILE A 142 3.35 -22.23 11.97
CA ILE A 142 4.47 -21.80 11.13
C ILE A 142 4.03 -20.65 10.19
N GLU A 143 2.84 -20.75 9.61
CA GLU A 143 2.27 -19.71 8.76
C GLU A 143 2.05 -18.40 9.53
N SER A 144 1.49 -18.49 10.74
CA SER A 144 1.30 -17.35 11.63
C SER A 144 2.62 -16.70 12.03
N TYR A 145 3.63 -17.52 12.35
CA TYR A 145 4.98 -17.03 12.67
C TYR A 145 5.65 -16.33 11.51
N PHE A 146 5.49 -16.86 10.29
CA PHE A 146 5.96 -16.23 9.07
C PHE A 146 5.28 -14.88 8.84
N ASN A 147 3.94 -14.83 8.90
CA ASN A 147 3.17 -13.60 8.71
C ASN A 147 3.56 -12.51 9.71
N ALA A 148 3.61 -12.84 11.00
CA ALA A 148 4.01 -11.90 12.05
C ALA A 148 5.45 -11.37 11.84
N SER A 149 6.34 -12.21 11.34
CA SER A 149 7.71 -11.80 11.01
C SER A 149 7.77 -10.91 9.78
N MET A 150 6.96 -11.19 8.76
CA MET A 150 6.84 -10.34 7.56
C MET A 150 6.19 -8.99 7.87
N ASP A 151 5.22 -8.92 8.78
CA ASP A 151 4.64 -7.67 9.27
C ASP A 151 5.70 -6.79 9.96
N ARG A 152 6.57 -7.41 10.76
CA ARG A 152 7.68 -6.69 11.40
C ARG A 152 8.72 -6.20 10.40
N VAL A 153 9.12 -7.05 9.46
CA VAL A 153 10.13 -6.74 8.42
C VAL A 153 9.60 -5.64 7.48
N SER A 154 8.34 -5.72 7.07
CA SER A 154 7.68 -4.70 6.26
C SER A 154 7.54 -3.38 7.04
N GLY A 155 7.28 -3.42 8.35
CA GLY A 155 7.26 -2.24 9.21
C GLY A 155 8.58 -1.48 9.26
N TRP A 156 9.72 -2.17 9.41
CA TRP A 156 11.05 -1.54 9.35
C TRP A 156 11.30 -0.91 7.98
N TYR A 157 10.90 -1.60 6.90
CA TYR A 157 11.01 -1.07 5.55
C TYR A 157 10.15 0.17 5.31
N LYS A 158 8.90 0.19 5.78
CA LYS A 158 8.00 1.35 5.66
C LYS A 158 8.62 2.60 6.31
N ARG A 159 9.26 2.42 7.47
CA ARG A 159 9.99 3.49 8.16
C ARG A 159 11.23 3.96 7.39
N ASN A 160 12.00 3.03 6.84
CA ASN A 160 13.17 3.36 6.02
C ASN A 160 12.79 4.00 4.68
N THR A 161 11.66 3.60 4.08
CA THR A 161 11.17 4.13 2.80
C THR A 161 10.89 5.63 2.87
N GLN A 162 10.39 6.13 4.00
CA GLN A 162 10.16 7.57 4.20
C GLN A 162 11.48 8.37 4.19
N VAL A 163 12.56 7.82 4.75
CA VAL A 163 13.89 8.45 4.71
C VAL A 163 14.44 8.47 3.29
N TRP A 164 14.28 7.36 2.55
CA TRP A 164 14.67 7.30 1.13
C TRP A 164 13.84 8.25 0.27
N LEU A 165 12.53 8.33 0.49
CA LEU A 165 11.65 9.26 -0.20
C LEU A 165 12.07 10.70 0.05
N PHE A 166 12.37 11.06 1.30
CA PHE A 166 12.89 12.38 1.65
C PHE A 166 14.24 12.66 0.99
N ALA A 167 15.17 11.70 1.01
CA ALA A 167 16.49 11.87 0.39
C ALA A 167 16.38 12.06 -1.12
N ILE A 168 15.51 11.29 -1.79
CA ILE A 168 15.22 11.43 -3.23
C ILE A 168 14.57 12.79 -3.50
N ALA A 169 13.59 13.19 -2.69
CA ALA A 169 12.92 14.47 -2.82
C ALA A 169 13.89 15.65 -2.66
N PHE A 170 14.78 15.58 -1.68
CA PHE A 170 15.79 16.59 -1.42
C PHE A 170 16.82 16.66 -2.56
N ALA A 171 17.30 15.50 -3.03
CA ALA A 171 18.20 15.44 -4.18
C ALA A 171 17.54 15.97 -5.45
N ALA A 172 16.27 15.63 -5.70
CA ALA A 172 15.52 16.19 -6.82
C ALA A 172 15.32 17.71 -6.67
N ALA A 173 14.97 18.20 -5.48
CA ALA A 173 14.76 19.63 -5.24
C ALA A 173 16.06 20.41 -5.47
N PHE A 174 17.19 19.85 -5.08
CA PHE A 174 18.52 20.38 -5.37
C PHE A 174 18.82 20.38 -6.88
N VAL A 175 18.70 19.22 -7.55
CA VAL A 175 19.04 19.07 -8.98
C VAL A 175 18.19 19.98 -9.86
N PHE A 176 16.88 20.02 -9.60
CA PHE A 176 15.93 20.87 -10.34
C PHE A 176 15.86 22.30 -9.80
N ASN A 177 16.61 22.64 -8.74
CA ASN A 177 16.56 23.91 -8.03
C ASN A 177 15.12 24.38 -7.72
N VAL A 178 14.35 23.50 -7.09
CA VAL A 178 12.97 23.77 -6.68
C VAL A 178 13.00 24.27 -5.25
N ASP A 179 13.08 25.59 -5.09
CA ASP A 179 13.12 26.27 -3.79
C ASP A 179 11.74 26.87 -3.46
N SER A 180 11.08 26.33 -2.43
CA SER A 180 9.76 26.81 -1.98
C SER A 180 9.72 28.29 -1.59
N LEU A 181 10.77 28.81 -0.95
CA LEU A 181 10.81 30.21 -0.51
C LEU A 181 10.87 31.15 -1.72
N VAL A 182 11.71 30.80 -2.70
CA VAL A 182 11.83 31.53 -3.96
C VAL A 182 10.54 31.43 -4.77
N LEU A 183 9.92 30.25 -4.85
CA LEU A 183 8.67 30.04 -5.57
C LEU A 183 7.55 30.91 -5.00
N VAL A 184 7.34 30.92 -3.68
CA VAL A 184 6.33 31.77 -3.03
C VAL A 184 6.58 33.25 -3.33
N GLN A 185 7.84 33.71 -3.21
CA GLN A 185 8.17 35.11 -3.50
C GLN A 185 7.92 35.50 -4.96
N ARG A 186 8.23 34.61 -5.91
CA ARG A 186 8.03 34.87 -7.33
C ARG A 186 6.55 34.86 -7.70
N LEU A 187 5.78 33.90 -7.20
CA LEU A 187 4.33 33.84 -7.40
C LEU A 187 3.65 35.06 -6.79
N ALA A 188 4.06 35.49 -5.59
CA ALA A 188 3.51 36.67 -4.96
C ALA A 188 3.80 37.97 -5.73
N LYS A 189 4.90 38.03 -6.49
CA LYS A 189 5.33 39.21 -7.26
C LYS A 189 4.84 39.21 -8.71
N ASP A 190 4.64 38.05 -9.32
CA ASP A 190 4.23 37.90 -10.71
C ASP A 190 2.79 37.37 -10.81
N GLY A 191 1.85 38.30 -11.01
CA GLY A 191 0.43 37.97 -11.16
C GLY A 191 0.11 37.23 -12.44
N ALA A 192 0.85 37.45 -13.53
CA ALA A 192 0.61 36.79 -14.81
C ALA A 192 1.02 35.31 -14.76
N LEU A 193 2.21 35.03 -14.18
CA LEU A 193 2.65 33.67 -13.91
C LEU A 193 1.64 32.95 -13.01
N THR A 194 1.24 33.58 -11.91
CA THR A 194 0.29 32.99 -10.95
C THR A 194 -1.05 32.68 -11.62
N ALA A 195 -1.60 33.60 -12.42
CA ALA A 195 -2.84 33.37 -13.16
C ALA A 195 -2.72 32.20 -14.16
N SER A 196 -1.56 32.03 -14.80
CA SER A 196 -1.32 30.89 -15.70
C SER A 196 -1.35 29.54 -14.97
N LEU A 197 -0.74 29.48 -13.78
CA LEU A 197 -0.71 28.26 -12.96
C LEU A 197 -2.08 27.91 -12.38
N VAL A 198 -2.86 28.91 -11.99
CA VAL A 198 -4.25 28.70 -11.54
C VAL A 198 -5.10 28.10 -12.66
N ARG A 199 -4.95 28.56 -13.91
CA ARG A 199 -5.66 27.97 -15.05
C ARG A 199 -5.29 26.50 -15.26
N VAL A 200 -4.00 26.16 -15.17
CA VAL A 200 -3.56 24.76 -15.26
C VAL A 200 -4.14 23.95 -14.09
N ALA A 201 -4.12 24.48 -12.87
CA ALA A 201 -4.68 23.82 -11.70
C ALA A 201 -6.18 23.52 -11.88
N GLU A 202 -6.96 24.47 -12.39
CA GLU A 202 -8.38 24.29 -12.69
C GLU A 202 -8.61 23.21 -13.74
N GLN A 203 -7.81 23.22 -14.82
CA GLN A 203 -7.86 22.18 -15.85
C GLN A 203 -7.47 20.80 -15.31
N GLN A 204 -6.48 20.73 -14.43
CA GLN A 204 -6.00 19.48 -13.86
C GLN A 204 -7.00 18.88 -12.88
N VAL A 205 -7.63 19.68 -12.01
CA VAL A 205 -8.70 19.22 -11.12
C VAL A 205 -9.91 18.75 -11.95
N ASN A 206 -10.30 19.51 -12.98
CA ASN A 206 -11.46 19.16 -13.82
C ASN A 206 -11.18 17.98 -14.77
N GLY A 207 -9.92 17.77 -15.17
CA GLY A 207 -9.49 16.70 -16.07
C GLY A 207 -9.17 15.37 -15.37
N ILE A 208 -8.82 15.38 -14.09
CA ILE A 208 -8.51 14.17 -13.30
C ILE A 208 -9.78 13.40 -12.90
N VAL A 209 -10.94 14.06 -12.81
CA VAL A 209 -12.25 13.38 -12.59
C VAL A 209 -12.59 12.38 -13.72
N ALA A 210 -11.91 12.46 -14.87
CA ALA A 210 -12.14 11.58 -16.02
C ALA A 210 -11.11 10.44 -16.21
N ARG A 211 -10.14 10.25 -15.29
CA ARG A 211 -9.01 9.29 -15.50
C ARG A 211 -8.70 8.37 -14.31
N GLN A 212 -9.62 8.19 -13.36
CA GLN A 212 -9.38 7.28 -12.22
C GLN A 212 -9.55 5.78 -12.55
N ASP A 213 -9.96 5.42 -13.77
CA ASP A 213 -10.36 4.04 -14.08
C ASP A 213 -9.30 3.12 -14.71
N GLU A 214 -8.11 3.61 -15.10
CA GLU A 214 -7.09 2.74 -15.70
C GLU A 214 -6.01 2.34 -14.69
N LYS A 215 -6.32 1.35 -13.85
CA LYS A 215 -5.31 0.47 -13.25
C LYS A 215 -4.93 -0.59 -14.27
N SER A 216 -3.71 -0.55 -14.80
CA SER A 216 -3.09 -1.72 -15.45
C SER A 216 -1.57 -1.68 -15.34
N SER A 217 -1.04 -2.82 -14.86
CA SER A 217 0.35 -3.26 -14.69
C SER A 217 1.48 -2.38 -15.26
N PRO A 218 2.47 -1.97 -14.45
CA PRO A 218 3.52 -1.10 -14.93
C PRO A 218 4.68 -1.91 -15.52
N GLU A 219 4.79 -1.91 -16.83
CA GLU A 219 6.10 -2.05 -17.46
C GLU A 219 6.96 -0.85 -17.05
N LEU A 220 8.23 -1.08 -16.68
CA LEU A 220 9.18 -0.03 -16.30
C LEU A 220 9.19 1.14 -17.29
N GLN A 221 8.94 0.84 -18.58
CA GLN A 221 8.81 1.82 -19.65
C GLN A 221 7.65 2.81 -19.43
N ALA A 222 6.46 2.32 -19.04
CA ALA A 222 5.30 3.18 -18.77
C ALA A 222 5.54 4.14 -17.58
N LYS A 223 6.34 3.69 -16.60
CA LYS A 223 6.74 4.51 -15.44
C LYS A 223 7.81 5.54 -15.79
N ILE A 224 8.76 5.16 -16.64
CA ILE A 224 9.73 6.10 -17.21
C ILE A 224 8.99 7.15 -18.05
N ASP A 225 8.00 6.73 -18.84
CA ASP A 225 7.18 7.64 -19.64
C ASP A 225 6.35 8.58 -18.76
N GLU A 226 5.83 8.08 -17.63
CA GLU A 226 5.16 8.92 -16.62
C GLU A 226 6.11 9.93 -15.97
N VAL A 227 7.32 9.53 -15.59
CA VAL A 227 8.36 10.44 -15.09
C VAL A 227 8.70 11.49 -16.15
N ASN A 228 8.87 11.08 -17.40
CA ASN A 228 9.15 11.98 -18.52
C ASN A 228 8.01 12.97 -18.76
N ARG A 229 6.75 12.55 -18.62
CA ARG A 229 5.58 13.44 -18.66
C ARG A 229 5.65 14.48 -17.55
N HIS A 230 5.87 14.08 -16.30
CA HIS A 230 6.00 15.04 -15.19
C HIS A 230 7.15 16.04 -15.41
N ILE A 231 8.30 15.58 -15.92
CA ILE A 231 9.41 16.48 -16.28
C ILE A 231 9.01 17.46 -17.38
N LYS A 232 8.28 16.99 -18.39
CA LYS A 232 7.80 17.81 -19.50
C LYS A 232 6.78 18.85 -19.01
N ASP A 233 5.80 18.44 -18.21
CA ASP A 233 4.78 19.33 -17.65
C ASP A 233 5.42 20.43 -16.78
N LEU A 234 6.42 20.07 -15.95
CA LEU A 234 7.19 21.04 -15.17
C LEU A 234 7.97 22.03 -16.06
N LYS A 235 8.52 21.59 -17.21
CA LYS A 235 9.20 22.48 -18.15
C LYS A 235 8.23 23.39 -18.90
N ASP A 236 7.10 22.85 -19.32
CA ASP A 236 6.08 23.55 -20.11
C ASP A 236 5.35 24.61 -19.28
N LEU A 237 5.28 24.43 -17.96
CA LEU A 237 4.74 25.42 -17.02
C LEU A 237 5.52 26.74 -16.92
N ARG A 238 6.71 26.84 -17.56
CA ARG A 238 7.66 27.97 -17.44
C ARG A 238 7.86 28.41 -15.99
N ILE A 239 7.77 27.46 -15.06
CA ILE A 239 7.96 27.74 -13.64
C ILE A 239 9.41 28.19 -13.41
N PRO A 240 9.64 29.12 -12.49
CA PRO A 240 10.96 29.66 -12.20
C PRO A 240 11.81 28.67 -11.37
N VAL A 241 12.03 27.48 -11.92
CA VAL A 241 12.89 26.42 -11.40
C VAL A 241 14.15 26.30 -12.26
N GLY A 242 15.15 25.61 -11.75
CA GLY A 242 16.43 25.44 -12.43
C GLY A 242 17.50 26.44 -11.97
N TRP A 243 18.74 26.05 -12.21
CA TRP A 243 19.91 26.84 -11.83
C TRP A 243 20.10 27.99 -12.81
N LYS A 244 20.46 29.17 -12.30
CA LYS A 244 21.11 30.18 -13.14
C LYS A 244 22.46 29.63 -13.54
N LEU A 245 22.81 29.72 -14.81
CA LEU A 245 24.09 29.24 -15.31
C LEU A 245 25.02 30.43 -15.50
N ASP A 246 26.25 30.32 -15.01
CA ASP A 246 27.29 31.30 -15.24
C ASP A 246 27.72 31.31 -16.72
N ALA A 247 28.64 32.20 -17.08
CA ALA A 247 29.18 32.29 -18.44
C ALA A 247 29.89 31.00 -18.91
N LYS A 248 30.18 30.05 -18.01
CA LYS A 248 30.80 28.75 -18.29
C LYS A 248 29.78 27.61 -18.32
N GLY A 249 28.49 27.90 -18.16
CA GLY A 249 27.43 26.90 -18.12
C GLY A 249 27.36 26.12 -16.80
N CYS A 250 28.03 26.59 -15.75
CA CYS A 250 27.99 25.98 -14.42
C CYS A 250 26.86 26.62 -13.58
N PRO A 251 26.15 25.83 -12.75
CA PRO A 251 25.18 26.37 -11.79
C PRO A 251 25.78 27.43 -10.87
N GLU A 252 25.25 28.65 -10.91
CA GLU A 252 25.59 29.72 -9.97
C GLU A 252 25.00 29.39 -8.60
N TRP A 253 25.89 29.22 -7.62
CA TRP A 253 25.47 29.06 -6.23
C TRP A 253 24.86 30.38 -5.72
N PRO A 254 23.61 30.39 -5.22
CA PRO A 254 22.96 31.64 -4.78
C PRO A 254 23.63 32.34 -3.58
N GLY A 255 24.60 31.68 -2.94
CA GLY A 255 25.27 32.17 -1.73
C GLY A 255 24.49 31.83 -0.45
N GLY A 256 25.22 31.53 0.63
CA GLY A 256 24.65 31.27 1.96
C GLY A 256 23.89 29.95 2.12
N MET A 257 23.28 29.75 3.29
CA MET A 257 22.51 28.55 3.66
C MET A 257 21.00 28.67 3.38
N LEU A 258 20.53 29.84 2.97
CA LEU A 258 19.09 30.12 2.79
C LEU A 258 18.41 29.21 1.75
N PRO A 259 19.02 28.88 0.60
CA PRO A 259 18.41 27.96 -0.38
C PRO A 259 18.21 26.54 0.16
N ILE A 260 19.04 26.13 1.13
CA ILE A 260 18.94 24.81 1.76
C ILE A 260 17.59 24.70 2.49
N PHE A 261 17.15 25.75 3.16
CA PHE A 261 15.82 25.78 3.80
C PHE A 261 14.69 25.70 2.77
N GLY A 262 14.84 26.36 1.63
CA GLY A 262 13.92 26.25 0.51
C GLY A 262 13.77 24.80 0.02
N TRP A 263 14.89 24.12 -0.25
CA TRP A 263 14.88 22.72 -0.68
C TRP A 263 14.40 21.76 0.41
N LEU A 264 14.68 22.03 1.69
CA LEU A 264 14.15 21.24 2.80
C LEU A 264 12.63 21.33 2.86
N ILE A 265 12.05 22.53 2.71
CA ILE A 265 10.59 22.71 2.67
C ILE A 265 10.01 21.98 1.46
N THR A 266 10.62 22.10 0.29
CA THR A 266 10.21 21.37 -0.91
C THR A 266 10.24 19.86 -0.70
N ALA A 267 11.32 19.34 -0.11
CA ALA A 267 11.48 17.91 0.16
C ALA A 267 10.43 17.40 1.16
N MET A 268 10.18 18.15 2.23
CA MET A 268 9.12 17.84 3.20
C MET A 268 7.74 17.86 2.54
N ALA A 269 7.45 18.86 1.70
CA ALA A 269 6.20 18.91 0.96
C ALA A 269 6.05 17.70 0.03
N ALA A 270 7.11 17.31 -0.68
CA ALA A 270 7.09 16.17 -1.59
C ALA A 270 6.85 14.83 -0.89
N THR A 271 7.35 14.67 0.35
CA THR A 271 7.11 13.44 1.13
C THR A 271 5.65 13.22 1.51
N LEU A 272 4.81 14.25 1.48
CA LEU A 272 3.35 14.11 1.67
C LEU A 272 2.68 13.38 0.49
N GLY A 273 3.33 13.34 -0.67
CA GLY A 273 2.88 12.61 -1.84
C GLY A 273 1.86 13.36 -2.70
N ALA A 274 1.70 12.89 -3.94
CA ALA A 274 0.78 13.49 -4.90
C ALA A 274 -0.70 13.47 -4.44
N PRO A 275 -1.24 12.40 -3.80
CA PRO A 275 -2.64 12.38 -3.36
C PRO A 275 -2.98 13.52 -2.39
N PHE A 276 -2.11 13.80 -1.42
CA PHE A 276 -2.30 14.90 -0.48
C PHE A 276 -2.43 16.25 -1.18
N TRP A 277 -1.52 16.54 -2.11
CA TRP A 277 -1.51 17.81 -2.83
C TRP A 277 -2.64 17.93 -3.85
N PHE A 278 -3.13 16.81 -4.40
CA PHE A 278 -4.31 16.79 -5.24
C PHE A 278 -5.56 17.19 -4.44
N ASP A 279 -5.73 16.61 -3.25
CA ASP A 279 -6.83 16.97 -2.36
C ASP A 279 -6.75 18.44 -1.94
N ALA A 280 -5.55 18.92 -1.60
CA ALA A 280 -5.33 20.32 -1.28
C ALA A 280 -5.65 21.24 -2.46
N LEU A 281 -5.18 20.90 -3.67
CA LEU A 281 -5.44 21.66 -4.89
C LEU A 281 -6.94 21.72 -5.20
N SER A 282 -7.64 20.58 -5.12
CA SER A 282 -9.08 20.47 -5.37
C SER A 282 -9.89 21.33 -4.39
N LYS A 283 -9.51 21.33 -3.11
CA LYS A 283 -10.11 22.19 -2.08
C LYS A 283 -9.85 23.68 -2.37
N LEU A 284 -8.65 24.06 -2.76
CA LEU A 284 -8.32 25.46 -3.04
C LEU A 284 -9.02 25.99 -4.31
N VAL A 285 -9.10 25.17 -5.36
CA VAL A 285 -9.80 25.51 -6.60
C VAL A 285 -11.32 25.63 -6.35
N SER A 286 -11.91 24.71 -5.61
CA SER A 286 -13.34 24.79 -5.24
C SER A 286 -13.65 26.02 -4.37
N LEU A 287 -12.78 26.39 -3.43
CA LEU A 287 -12.91 27.62 -2.65
C LEU A 287 -12.86 28.89 -3.51
N ARG A 288 -12.08 28.88 -4.60
CA ARG A 288 -12.01 29.98 -5.57
C ARG A 288 -13.28 30.07 -6.42
N GLY A 289 -13.77 28.93 -6.91
CA GLY A 289 -14.97 28.85 -7.74
C GLY A 289 -16.28 29.13 -6.99
N ALA A 290 -16.33 28.83 -5.69
CA ALA A 290 -17.54 28.94 -4.88
C ALA A 290 -17.78 30.33 -4.26
N GLY A 291 -16.78 31.23 -4.23
CA GLY A 291 -16.87 32.59 -3.68
C GLY A 291 -17.65 32.71 -2.37
N ILE A 292 -16.99 32.50 -1.21
CA ILE A 292 -17.55 32.52 0.17
C ILE A 292 -19.10 32.44 0.22
N LYS A 293 -19.64 31.24 0.08
CA LYS A 293 -21.03 30.94 0.46
C LYS A 293 -20.98 30.33 1.87
N PRO A 294 -21.80 30.80 2.84
CA PRO A 294 -21.69 30.35 4.23
C PRO A 294 -21.92 28.84 4.30
N SER A 295 -21.08 28.17 5.10
CA SER A 295 -21.19 26.74 5.35
C SER A 295 -22.59 26.40 5.88
N PRO A 296 -23.26 25.33 5.40
CA PRO A 296 -24.30 24.72 6.21
C PRO A 296 -23.66 24.18 7.50
N PRO A 297 -24.39 24.19 8.62
CA PRO A 297 -23.79 24.00 9.94
C PRO A 297 -23.17 22.62 10.07
N SER A 298 -22.01 22.59 10.71
CA SER A 298 -21.32 21.39 11.17
C SER A 298 -22.21 20.66 12.19
N SER A 299 -22.73 19.50 11.83
CA SER A 299 -23.34 18.59 12.82
C SER A 299 -22.23 17.90 13.60
N ASN A 300 -21.89 18.51 14.74
CA ASN A 300 -20.99 17.95 15.73
C ASN A 300 -21.77 17.11 16.75
N ILE A 301 -21.08 16.12 17.31
CA ILE A 301 -21.55 15.14 18.30
C ILE A 301 -21.90 15.80 19.65
N GLY A 302 -23.02 15.37 20.27
CA GLY A 302 -23.11 15.16 21.73
C GLY A 302 -23.95 16.14 22.60
N GLY A 303 -25.11 15.65 23.08
CA GLY A 303 -25.54 15.70 24.49
C GLY A 303 -26.32 16.92 25.03
N ALA A 304 -27.65 16.78 25.15
CA ALA A 304 -28.49 17.17 26.33
C ALA A 304 -29.99 16.92 26.06
N THR A 305 -30.68 16.22 26.97
CA THR A 305 -32.16 16.11 27.11
C THR A 305 -32.72 17.26 27.99
N PRO A 306 -34.04 17.44 28.31
CA PRO A 306 -35.35 16.82 27.93
C PRO A 306 -36.43 17.92 27.54
N PRO A 307 -37.79 17.78 27.58
CA PRO A 307 -38.69 16.64 27.85
C PRO A 307 -39.78 16.37 26.77
N THR A 308 -40.48 15.25 26.99
CA THR A 308 -41.63 14.64 26.29
C THR A 308 -42.88 15.55 26.22
N PRO A 309 -43.80 15.30 25.27
CA PRO A 309 -44.94 14.42 25.60
C PRO A 309 -45.37 13.46 24.48
N ASN A 310 -45.79 12.26 24.89
CA ASN A 310 -46.50 11.26 24.07
C ASN A 310 -48.00 11.64 23.99
N PRO A 311 -48.73 11.18 22.95
CA PRO A 311 -49.60 10.01 23.19
C PRO A 311 -49.72 9.01 22.01
N LEU A 312 -49.56 7.73 22.38
CA LEU A 312 -50.36 6.52 22.11
C LEU A 312 -50.90 6.14 20.69
N VAL A 313 -50.84 4.82 20.45
CA VAL A 313 -51.60 3.95 19.50
C VAL A 313 -50.93 3.82 18.10
N SER A 314 -50.62 2.66 17.50
CA SER A 314 -50.97 1.24 17.71
C SER A 314 -49.90 0.30 17.11
N ALA A 315 -49.89 -0.94 17.59
CA ALA A 315 -48.96 -2.02 17.22
C ALA A 315 -49.19 -2.62 15.82
N SER A 316 -48.11 -3.14 15.20
CA SER A 316 -48.00 -4.51 14.66
C SER A 316 -46.82 -4.63 13.69
N GLY A 317 -46.00 -5.66 13.86
CA GLY A 317 -44.99 -6.08 12.87
C GLY A 317 -43.59 -6.21 13.45
N ALA A 318 -43.19 -7.44 13.77
CA ALA A 318 -41.82 -7.79 14.08
C ALA A 318 -40.90 -7.42 12.90
N ASP A 319 -39.82 -6.69 13.14
CA ASP A 319 -38.74 -6.60 12.17
C ASP A 319 -37.38 -6.40 12.84
N VAL A 320 -36.41 -7.13 12.30
CA VAL A 320 -35.04 -7.35 12.78
C VAL A 320 -34.25 -6.02 12.85
N PRO A 321 -33.31 -5.81 13.80
CA PRO A 321 -32.49 -4.60 13.80
C PRO A 321 -31.68 -4.52 12.49
N ARG A 322 -31.97 -3.51 11.64
CA ARG A 322 -31.08 -3.16 10.53
C ARG A 322 -29.78 -2.60 11.11
N SER A 323 -28.70 -3.36 10.97
CA SER A 323 -27.34 -2.82 11.10
C SER A 323 -27.15 -1.61 10.17
N PRO A 324 -26.39 -0.59 10.58
CA PRO A 324 -26.12 0.58 9.76
C PRO A 324 -25.47 0.17 8.43
N ALA A 325 -25.83 0.86 7.34
CA ALA A 325 -25.27 0.65 6.01
C ALA A 325 -23.75 0.85 6.05
N ILE A 326 -23.00 -0.16 5.63
CA ILE A 326 -21.54 -0.15 5.62
C ILE A 326 -21.13 0.02 4.15
N VAL A 327 -20.62 1.20 3.80
CA VAL A 327 -20.11 1.47 2.45
C VAL A 327 -18.59 1.49 2.49
N GLY A 328 -17.96 0.61 1.72
CA GLY A 328 -16.50 0.49 1.63
C GLY A 328 -15.90 -0.58 2.55
N PRO A 329 -14.57 -0.79 2.48
CA PRO A 329 -13.88 -1.81 3.26
C PRO A 329 -13.95 -1.52 4.76
N VAL A 330 -14.35 -2.51 5.55
CA VAL A 330 -14.50 -2.43 7.01
C VAL A 330 -13.44 -3.24 7.77
N SER A 331 -12.65 -4.04 7.05
CA SER A 331 -11.50 -4.74 7.59
C SER A 331 -10.21 -4.33 6.87
N ASP A 332 -9.07 -4.42 7.57
CA ASP A 332 -7.74 -4.20 6.98
C ASP A 332 -7.50 -5.13 5.78
N PHE A 333 -8.08 -6.33 5.81
CA PHE A 333 -8.06 -7.26 4.69
C PHE A 333 -8.76 -6.70 3.45
N GLU A 334 -10.02 -6.26 3.60
CA GLU A 334 -10.78 -5.67 2.49
C GLU A 334 -10.15 -4.39 1.94
N ALA A 335 -9.48 -3.62 2.80
CA ALA A 335 -8.85 -2.35 2.43
C ALA A 335 -7.48 -2.52 1.73
N THR A 336 -6.77 -3.62 1.98
CA THR A 336 -5.36 -3.77 1.54
C THR A 336 -5.07 -5.00 0.70
N ARG A 337 -5.96 -6.00 0.68
CA ARG A 337 -5.73 -7.29 0.02
C ARG A 337 -6.74 -7.65 -1.07
N LEU A 338 -7.82 -6.89 -1.24
CA LEU A 338 -8.76 -7.05 -2.34
C LEU A 338 -8.54 -5.97 -3.38
N GLU A 339 -8.06 -6.35 -4.56
CA GLU A 339 -8.02 -5.47 -5.72
C GLU A 339 -9.43 -5.38 -6.34
N PRO A 340 -9.74 -4.32 -7.12
CA PRO A 340 -11.05 -4.17 -7.76
C PRO A 340 -11.47 -5.41 -8.58
N GLN A 341 -10.51 -6.09 -9.21
CA GLN A 341 -10.74 -7.32 -9.98
C GLN A 341 -11.20 -8.48 -9.09
N ASP A 342 -10.67 -8.58 -7.86
CA ASP A 342 -11.09 -9.59 -6.89
C ASP A 342 -12.52 -9.30 -6.42
N ILE A 343 -12.85 -8.03 -6.18
CA ILE A 343 -14.20 -7.60 -5.77
C ILE A 343 -15.21 -7.88 -6.88
N GLU A 344 -14.87 -7.61 -8.13
CA GLU A 344 -15.71 -7.94 -9.28
C GLU A 344 -15.94 -9.46 -9.40
N ALA A 345 -14.89 -10.26 -9.25
CA ALA A 345 -15.00 -11.73 -9.24
C ALA A 345 -15.91 -12.23 -8.10
N ILE A 346 -15.80 -11.63 -6.92
CA ILE A 346 -16.66 -11.91 -5.76
C ILE A 346 -18.11 -11.53 -6.06
N GLN A 347 -18.37 -10.36 -6.66
CA GLN A 347 -19.70 -9.92 -7.06
C GLN A 347 -20.36 -10.91 -8.03
N LEU A 348 -19.61 -11.37 -9.04
CA LEU A 348 -20.07 -12.37 -10.00
C LEU A 348 -20.37 -13.72 -9.33
N ALA A 349 -19.48 -14.19 -8.45
CA ALA A 349 -19.68 -15.43 -7.70
C ALA A 349 -20.87 -15.36 -6.70
N LEU A 350 -21.22 -14.16 -6.24
CA LEU A 350 -22.42 -13.88 -5.45
C LEU A 350 -23.71 -13.76 -6.30
N GLY A 351 -23.61 -13.94 -7.62
CA GLY A 351 -24.74 -13.87 -8.55
C GLY A 351 -25.15 -12.44 -8.92
N ILE A 352 -24.30 -11.44 -8.70
CA ILE A 352 -24.53 -10.08 -9.19
C ILE A 352 -24.17 -10.07 -10.69
N PRO A 353 -25.08 -9.65 -11.59
CA PRO A 353 -24.80 -9.61 -13.02
C PRO A 353 -23.68 -8.60 -13.32
N ILE A 354 -22.86 -8.90 -14.34
CA ILE A 354 -21.70 -8.09 -14.73
C ILE A 354 -22.05 -6.61 -14.99
N GLU A 355 -23.26 -6.33 -15.49
CA GLU A 355 -23.79 -4.99 -15.73
C GLU A 355 -24.00 -4.16 -14.44
N ARG A 356 -24.01 -4.80 -13.28
CA ARG A 356 -24.18 -4.20 -11.95
C ARG A 356 -22.96 -4.43 -11.05
N ALA A 357 -21.90 -5.05 -11.55
CA ALA A 357 -20.67 -5.23 -10.80
C ALA A 357 -19.94 -3.88 -10.75
N THR A 358 -19.81 -3.32 -9.54
CA THR A 358 -19.22 -2.00 -9.30
C THR A 358 -17.73 -2.07 -8.96
N ALA A 359 -17.18 -3.29 -8.78
CA ALA A 359 -15.84 -3.52 -8.24
C ALA A 359 -15.61 -2.86 -6.86
N GLU A 360 -16.69 -2.51 -6.16
CA GLU A 360 -16.71 -1.92 -4.83
C GLU A 360 -17.55 -2.77 -3.87
N LEU A 361 -17.18 -2.78 -2.58
CA LEU A 361 -17.96 -3.41 -1.51
C LEU A 361 -19.12 -2.49 -1.07
N ASP A 362 -19.99 -2.20 -2.02
CA ASP A 362 -21.20 -1.40 -1.85
C ASP A 362 -22.31 -2.16 -1.08
N GLU A 363 -23.37 -1.45 -0.68
CA GLU A 363 -24.45 -2.05 0.12
C GLU A 363 -25.14 -3.25 -0.57
N PRO A 364 -25.39 -3.25 -1.90
CA PRO A 364 -25.84 -4.44 -2.62
C PRO A 364 -24.89 -5.64 -2.47
N THR A 365 -23.58 -5.42 -2.62
CA THR A 365 -22.56 -6.46 -2.47
C THR A 365 -22.51 -6.97 -1.04
N ARG A 366 -22.55 -6.08 -0.04
CA ARG A 366 -22.64 -6.44 1.39
C ARG A 366 -23.87 -7.27 1.71
N ALA A 367 -25.02 -6.92 1.13
CA ALA A 367 -26.24 -7.69 1.30
C ALA A 367 -26.13 -9.09 0.68
N ALA A 368 -25.47 -9.23 -0.47
CA ALA A 368 -25.20 -10.52 -1.09
C ALA A 368 -24.24 -11.38 -0.25
N ILE A 369 -23.17 -10.78 0.29
CA ILE A 369 -22.22 -11.44 1.20
C ILE A 369 -22.95 -11.98 2.45
N ARG A 370 -23.82 -11.17 3.08
CA ARG A 370 -24.59 -11.60 4.26
C ARG A 370 -25.50 -12.78 3.97
N ARG A 371 -26.13 -12.81 2.79
CA ARG A 371 -26.97 -13.94 2.34
C ARG A 371 -26.14 -15.21 2.13
N TRP A 372 -24.99 -15.09 1.48
CA TRP A 372 -24.06 -16.20 1.29
C TRP A 372 -23.52 -16.75 2.62
N GLN A 373 -23.12 -15.87 3.55
CA GLN A 373 -22.66 -16.27 4.89
C GLN A 373 -23.76 -17.03 5.65
N SER A 374 -24.99 -16.51 5.61
CA SER A 374 -26.15 -17.15 6.24
C SER A 374 -26.43 -18.54 5.64
N ALA A 375 -26.33 -18.68 4.32
CA ALA A 375 -26.52 -19.96 3.62
C ALA A 375 -25.44 -21.00 3.95
N LYS A 376 -24.22 -20.56 4.29
CA LYS A 376 -23.10 -21.40 4.75
C LYS A 376 -23.08 -21.62 6.27
N GLY A 377 -24.09 -21.14 7.00
CA GLY A 377 -24.15 -21.26 8.47
C GLY A 377 -23.13 -20.40 9.22
N LYS A 378 -22.53 -19.40 8.55
CA LYS A 378 -21.58 -18.45 9.13
C LYS A 378 -22.30 -17.19 9.65
N PRO A 379 -21.72 -16.43 10.61
CA PRO A 379 -22.27 -15.15 11.05
C PRO A 379 -22.42 -14.17 9.87
N ALA A 380 -23.61 -13.60 9.70
CA ALA A 380 -23.94 -12.69 8.59
C ALA A 380 -23.39 -11.27 8.81
N THR A 381 -22.08 -11.14 8.99
CA THR A 381 -21.40 -9.87 9.26
C THR A 381 -21.37 -8.97 8.03
N GLY A 382 -21.41 -9.54 6.83
CA GLY A 382 -21.25 -8.83 5.57
C GLY A 382 -19.80 -8.46 5.26
N THR A 383 -18.85 -8.90 6.09
CA THR A 383 -17.41 -8.70 5.92
C THR A 383 -16.74 -9.94 5.33
N LEU A 384 -15.70 -9.73 4.53
CA LEU A 384 -14.89 -10.76 3.92
C LEU A 384 -13.54 -10.85 4.63
N ASP A 385 -13.14 -12.08 4.93
CA ASP A 385 -11.79 -12.46 5.30
C ASP A 385 -11.20 -13.37 4.22
N GLU A 386 -9.93 -13.74 4.36
CA GLU A 386 -9.19 -14.53 3.37
C GLU A 386 -9.87 -15.88 3.10
N VAL A 387 -10.42 -16.51 4.14
CA VAL A 387 -11.15 -17.79 4.05
C VAL A 387 -12.48 -17.61 3.33
N ALA A 388 -13.24 -16.56 3.65
CA ALA A 388 -14.51 -16.28 3.00
C ALA A 388 -14.35 -15.99 1.51
N VAL A 389 -13.28 -15.31 1.10
CA VAL A 389 -12.99 -15.06 -0.32
C VAL A 389 -12.61 -16.35 -1.03
N PHE A 390 -11.77 -17.18 -0.41
CA PHE A 390 -11.40 -18.47 -0.98
C PHE A 390 -12.62 -19.40 -1.17
N ASP A 391 -13.45 -19.56 -0.13
CA ASP A 391 -14.67 -20.39 -0.18
C ASP A 391 -15.68 -19.91 -1.22
N LEU A 392 -15.69 -18.62 -1.51
CA LEU A 392 -16.65 -17.98 -2.41
C LEU A 392 -16.19 -18.07 -3.87
N LEU A 393 -14.90 -17.92 -4.14
CA LEU A 393 -14.32 -18.03 -5.48
C LEU A 393 -14.03 -19.48 -5.89
N TYR A 394 -13.86 -20.40 -4.93
CA TYR A 394 -13.51 -21.80 -5.16
C TYR A 394 -14.41 -22.76 -4.36
N PRO A 395 -15.73 -22.84 -4.65
CA PRO A 395 -16.70 -23.59 -3.85
C PRO A 395 -16.61 -25.12 -3.92
N GLU A 396 -15.74 -25.67 -4.77
CA GLU A 396 -15.57 -27.11 -5.06
C GLU A 396 -14.40 -27.76 -4.28
N HIS A 397 -13.84 -27.06 -3.28
CA HIS A 397 -12.76 -27.55 -2.42
C HIS A 397 -13.21 -27.84 -0.98
#